data_AF-A0A7C7TZ38-F1
#
_entry.id   AF-A0A7C7TZ38-F1
#
_cell.length_a   1.000
_cell.length_b   1.000
_cell.length_c   1.000
_cell.angle_alpha   90.00
_cell.angle_beta   90.00
_cell.angle_gamma   90.00
#
_symmetry.space_group_name_H-M   'P 1'
#
loop_
_entity.id
_entity.type
_entity.pdbx_description
1 polymer ?
#
loop_
_entity_poly.entity_id
_entity_poly.type
_entity_poly.pdbx_seq_one_letter_code
_entity_poly.pdbx_strand_id
1 'polypeptide(L)'
;MSNKPIWSLPTPFTHNVCASAGALSFVGGAGDFDSTGTLRNPGDMTRQITGTVENIAAALHQEHCSLADAVRVKAFYRPEDNCDEIAIVQALQDAFPNEPSPVISTLPVPLQPFKGQEIQVQVIAVRNWRNSGDFQVETQPLQVASGNSSVHPVVTTALRAGEFIAVANRTAAHFNATFDTALDGAGQSHIIMPSLQNSLSAVGASLQDSVKMEGYYFGTTRKDWAPLAQARASYFSEPGPPATVVPCHALWPDKTATKIEVLAMRERRHSYNKYIPREDAWPDRVWDWPLSLPYRQAQRLRGMIWLGGQVPAEPFANTGKRVLPGQLLPQTRFTMSYVDDLLRPFGRSPADLKLMVCYYTASAEEDVTPHLLQLLRDCCGGVLPPVTLVPVPHMQTADSTVEIWGVAQG
;
A
#
# COMPACT_ATOMS: atom_id res chain seq x y z
N MET A 1 -14.03 -31.04 -8.66
CA MET A 1 -13.47 -29.68 -8.76
C MET A 1 -12.02 -29.83 -9.18
N SER A 2 -11.67 -29.45 -10.41
CA SER A 2 -10.29 -29.53 -10.88
C SER A 2 -9.46 -28.50 -10.11
N ASN A 3 -8.45 -28.93 -9.36
CA ASN A 3 -7.45 -28.04 -8.78
C ASN A 3 -6.75 -27.32 -9.95
N LYS A 4 -7.24 -26.14 -10.33
CA LYS A 4 -6.46 -25.27 -11.22
C LYS A 4 -5.17 -24.94 -10.48
N PRO A 5 -4.00 -25.11 -11.12
CA PRO A 5 -2.74 -24.78 -10.48
C PRO A 5 -2.72 -23.28 -10.15
N ILE A 6 -2.26 -22.95 -8.94
CA ILE A 6 -2.14 -21.56 -8.49
C ILE A 6 -0.98 -20.89 -9.24
N TRP A 7 -1.12 -19.60 -9.58
CA TRP A 7 -0.04 -18.81 -10.15
C TRP A 7 1.12 -18.65 -9.16
N SER A 8 2.31 -18.34 -9.67
CA SER A 8 3.48 -18.07 -8.83
C SER A 8 4.27 -16.86 -9.34
N LEU A 9 5.06 -16.23 -8.47
CA LEU A 9 6.10 -15.30 -8.86
C LEU A 9 7.22 -16.05 -9.60
N PRO A 10 8.00 -15.40 -10.49
CA PRO A 10 9.18 -15.97 -11.15
C PRO A 10 10.31 -16.37 -10.17
N THR A 11 10.10 -17.43 -9.39
CA THR A 11 11.02 -17.91 -8.34
C THR A 11 11.07 -19.43 -8.31
N PRO A 12 12.18 -20.04 -7.84
CA PRO A 12 12.31 -21.50 -7.77
C PRO A 12 11.61 -22.11 -6.53
N PHE A 13 11.01 -21.30 -5.67
CA PHE A 13 10.40 -21.74 -4.41
C PHE A 13 8.91 -21.37 -4.36
N THR A 14 8.17 -22.06 -3.49
CA THR A 14 6.77 -21.73 -3.21
C THR A 14 6.67 -20.51 -2.30
N HIS A 15 5.65 -19.69 -2.50
CA HIS A 15 5.30 -18.55 -1.65
C HIS A 15 3.78 -18.49 -1.42
N ASN A 16 3.37 -17.74 -0.41
CA ASN A 16 1.94 -17.48 -0.20
C ASN A 16 1.47 -16.41 -1.21
N VAL A 17 0.39 -16.70 -1.92
CA VAL A 17 -0.29 -15.75 -2.83
C VAL A 17 -1.36 -14.94 -2.10
N CYS A 18 -1.92 -15.49 -1.02
CA CYS A 18 -2.88 -14.87 -0.13
C CYS A 18 -2.61 -15.34 1.31
N ALA A 19 -2.95 -14.52 2.30
CA ALA A 19 -2.89 -14.90 3.70
C ALA A 19 -3.86 -14.07 4.54
N SER A 20 -4.40 -14.64 5.62
CA SER A 20 -5.32 -13.93 6.51
C SER A 20 -4.69 -13.55 7.86
N ALA A 21 -5.10 -12.39 8.40
CA ALA A 21 -4.84 -11.93 9.77
C ALA A 21 -6.11 -11.30 10.34
N GLY A 22 -6.55 -11.75 11.51
CA GLY A 22 -7.83 -11.29 12.08
C GLY A 22 -8.99 -11.50 11.09
N ALA A 23 -9.72 -10.43 10.78
CA ALA A 23 -10.86 -10.46 9.85
C ALA A 23 -10.48 -10.18 8.38
N LEU A 24 -9.19 -9.94 8.09
CA LEU A 24 -8.72 -9.50 6.78
C LEU A 24 -7.95 -10.60 6.05
N SER A 25 -8.14 -10.69 4.74
CA SER A 25 -7.30 -11.48 3.83
C SER A 25 -6.55 -10.55 2.89
N PHE A 26 -5.27 -10.83 2.65
CA PHE A 26 -4.36 -9.99 1.90
C PHE A 26 -3.80 -10.74 0.69
N VAL A 27 -3.89 -10.14 -0.49
CA VAL A 27 -3.15 -10.54 -1.69
C VAL A 27 -2.06 -9.50 -1.91
N GLY A 28 -0.82 -9.96 -2.10
CA GLY A 28 0.33 -9.11 -2.43
C GLY A 28 0.19 -8.49 -3.83
N GLY A 29 1.28 -7.95 -4.39
CA GLY A 29 1.28 -7.41 -5.75
C GLY A 29 1.16 -8.52 -6.78
N ALA A 30 -0.06 -9.02 -7.02
CA ALA A 30 -0.33 -10.05 -8.01
C ALA A 30 -0.14 -9.46 -9.42
N GLY A 31 0.47 -10.22 -10.31
CA GLY A 31 0.61 -9.89 -11.73
C GLY A 31 0.08 -11.01 -12.62
N ASP A 32 0.22 -10.84 -13.93
CA ASP A 32 -0.28 -11.76 -14.96
C ASP A 32 0.61 -13.01 -15.18
N PHE A 33 0.93 -13.73 -14.11
CA PHE A 33 1.78 -14.92 -14.16
C PHE A 33 0.98 -16.22 -14.29
N ASP A 34 1.55 -17.23 -14.92
CA ASP A 34 1.04 -18.61 -14.86
C ASP A 34 1.57 -19.37 -13.62
N SER A 35 1.27 -20.66 -13.53
CA SER A 35 1.69 -21.51 -12.41
C SER A 35 3.19 -21.83 -12.37
N THR A 36 3.93 -21.49 -13.42
CA THR A 36 5.40 -21.64 -13.50
C THR A 36 6.13 -20.34 -13.21
N GLY A 37 5.39 -19.24 -12.99
CA GLY A 37 5.97 -17.91 -12.86
C GLY A 37 6.27 -17.25 -14.21
N THR A 38 5.77 -17.77 -15.33
CA THR A 38 5.93 -17.11 -16.62
C THR A 38 4.88 -16.02 -16.79
N LEU A 39 5.29 -14.82 -17.19
CA LEU A 39 4.37 -13.71 -17.50
C LEU A 39 3.60 -14.02 -18.80
N ARG A 40 2.27 -14.02 -18.75
CA ARG A 40 1.41 -14.48 -19.86
C ARG A 40 1.33 -13.46 -21.00
N ASN A 41 1.16 -12.18 -20.69
CA ASN A 41 1.00 -11.12 -21.70
C ASN A 41 2.03 -9.99 -21.53
N PRO A 42 3.33 -10.23 -21.80
CA PRO A 42 4.37 -9.22 -21.62
C PRO A 42 4.10 -7.96 -22.46
N GLY A 43 4.14 -6.78 -21.83
CA GLY A 43 3.96 -5.47 -22.47
C GLY A 43 2.52 -5.08 -22.82
N ASP A 44 1.52 -5.90 -22.48
CA ASP A 44 0.11 -5.63 -22.78
C ASP A 44 -0.66 -5.33 -21.49
N MET A 45 -0.74 -4.04 -21.12
CA MET A 45 -1.43 -3.58 -19.91
C MET A 45 -2.86 -4.12 -19.80
N THR A 46 -3.64 -4.06 -20.88
CA THR A 46 -5.05 -4.46 -20.87
C THR A 46 -5.20 -5.95 -20.58
N ARG A 47 -4.44 -6.81 -21.27
CA ARG A 47 -4.47 -8.25 -21.01
C ARG A 47 -3.89 -8.60 -19.64
N GLN A 48 -2.86 -7.88 -19.20
CA GLN A 48 -2.31 -8.07 -17.86
C GLN A 48 -3.30 -7.72 -16.76
N ILE A 49 -4.15 -6.69 -16.92
CA ILE A 49 -5.23 -6.41 -15.97
C ILE A 49 -6.15 -7.63 -15.86
N THR A 50 -6.61 -8.19 -16.99
CA THR A 50 -7.47 -9.38 -17.00
C THR A 50 -6.82 -10.56 -16.27
N GLY A 51 -5.60 -10.93 -16.66
CA GLY A 51 -4.92 -12.07 -16.05
C GLY A 51 -4.54 -11.84 -14.58
N THR A 52 -4.19 -10.61 -14.20
CA THR A 52 -3.94 -10.23 -12.80
C THR A 52 -5.18 -10.43 -11.94
N VAL A 53 -6.37 -10.04 -12.42
CA VAL A 53 -7.63 -10.22 -11.69
C VAL A 53 -8.01 -11.71 -11.56
N GLU A 54 -7.77 -12.52 -12.58
CA GLU A 54 -7.91 -13.98 -12.49
C GLU A 54 -7.01 -14.57 -11.40
N ASN A 55 -5.76 -14.10 -11.32
CA ASN A 55 -4.78 -14.51 -10.32
C ASN A 55 -5.18 -14.07 -8.90
N ILE A 56 -5.73 -12.88 -8.74
CA ILE A 56 -6.32 -12.41 -7.48
C ILE A 56 -7.48 -13.29 -7.07
N ALA A 57 -8.40 -13.64 -7.99
CA ALA A 57 -9.52 -14.51 -7.69
C ALA A 57 -9.05 -15.89 -7.19
N ALA A 58 -8.05 -16.47 -7.85
CA ALA A 58 -7.44 -17.74 -7.44
C ALA A 58 -6.74 -17.64 -6.07
N ALA A 59 -6.06 -16.52 -5.79
CA ALA A 59 -5.40 -16.26 -4.52
C ALA A 59 -6.41 -16.09 -3.36
N LEU A 60 -7.44 -15.27 -3.54
CA LEU A 60 -8.49 -15.08 -2.54
C LEU A 60 -9.22 -16.38 -2.20
N HIS A 61 -9.42 -17.25 -3.19
CA HIS A 61 -10.06 -18.55 -2.98
C HIS A 61 -9.28 -19.45 -2.00
N GLN A 62 -7.95 -19.31 -1.90
CA GLN A 62 -7.14 -20.03 -0.90
C GLN A 62 -7.52 -19.66 0.54
N GLU A 63 -8.03 -18.46 0.74
CA GLU A 63 -8.46 -17.93 2.04
C GLU A 63 -10.00 -17.86 2.14
N HIS A 64 -10.71 -18.70 1.38
CA HIS A 64 -12.18 -18.75 1.32
C HIS A 64 -12.84 -17.39 1.05
N CYS A 65 -12.16 -16.54 0.28
CA CYS A 65 -12.64 -15.27 -0.22
C CYS A 65 -12.83 -15.33 -1.74
N SER A 66 -13.48 -14.32 -2.28
CA SER A 66 -13.76 -14.11 -3.70
C SER A 66 -13.51 -12.66 -4.06
N LEU A 67 -13.56 -12.31 -5.35
CA LEU A 67 -13.50 -10.89 -5.76
C LEU A 67 -14.61 -10.04 -5.12
N ALA A 68 -15.75 -10.66 -4.76
CA ALA A 68 -16.85 -10.02 -4.03
C ALA A 68 -16.57 -9.83 -2.53
N ASP A 69 -15.35 -10.10 -2.07
CA ASP A 69 -14.90 -9.78 -0.72
C ASP A 69 -13.86 -8.65 -0.71
N ALA A 70 -13.38 -8.23 -1.89
CA ALA A 70 -12.45 -7.13 -2.01
C ALA A 70 -13.06 -5.84 -1.45
N VAL A 71 -12.30 -5.15 -0.61
CA VAL A 71 -12.63 -3.84 -0.02
C VAL A 71 -11.66 -2.78 -0.53
N ARG A 72 -10.39 -3.14 -0.68
CA ARG A 72 -9.35 -2.30 -1.30
C ARG A 72 -8.68 -3.06 -2.43
N VAL A 73 -8.49 -2.37 -3.55
CA VAL A 73 -7.66 -2.75 -4.68
C VAL A 73 -6.62 -1.64 -4.88
N LYS A 74 -5.33 -1.98 -4.87
CA LYS A 74 -4.26 -1.00 -5.11
C LYS A 74 -3.39 -1.47 -6.28
N ALA A 75 -3.42 -0.70 -7.36
CA ALA A 75 -2.63 -0.96 -8.56
C ALA A 75 -1.32 -0.15 -8.56
N PHE A 76 -0.21 -0.84 -8.80
CA PHE A 76 1.07 -0.24 -9.16
C PHE A 76 1.28 -0.49 -10.64
N TYR A 77 1.27 0.55 -11.45
CA TYR A 77 1.28 0.42 -12.90
C TYR A 77 2.43 1.20 -13.51
N ARG A 78 2.97 0.71 -14.62
CA ARG A 78 3.95 1.46 -15.40
C ARG A 78 3.25 2.61 -16.13
N PRO A 79 3.63 3.87 -15.87
CA PRO A 79 3.09 5.00 -16.61
C PRO A 79 3.62 4.97 -18.06
N GLU A 80 2.73 5.21 -19.02
CA GLU A 80 3.04 5.50 -20.42
C GLU A 80 2.33 6.79 -20.83
N ASP A 81 2.84 7.50 -21.84
CA ASP A 81 2.30 8.80 -22.28
C ASP A 81 0.80 8.73 -22.67
N ASN A 82 0.33 7.54 -23.07
CA ASN A 82 -1.07 7.30 -23.46
C ASN A 82 -1.92 6.68 -22.34
N CYS A 83 -1.35 6.45 -21.15
CA CYS A 83 -2.03 5.77 -20.05
C CYS A 83 -2.74 6.78 -19.14
N ASP A 84 -4.06 6.88 -19.28
CA ASP A 84 -4.92 7.66 -18.39
C ASP A 84 -5.20 6.87 -17.09
N GLU A 85 -4.88 7.46 -15.93
CA GLU A 85 -5.17 6.84 -14.63
C GLU A 85 -6.68 6.53 -14.50
N ILE A 86 -7.55 7.36 -15.08
CA ILE A 86 -9.01 7.12 -15.11
C ILE A 86 -9.33 5.83 -15.86
N ALA A 87 -8.65 5.54 -16.97
CA ALA A 87 -8.87 4.33 -17.74
C ALA A 87 -8.43 3.07 -16.98
N ILE A 88 -7.33 3.13 -16.21
CA ILE A 88 -6.93 2.03 -15.33
C ILE A 88 -7.97 1.82 -14.22
N VAL A 89 -8.42 2.90 -13.57
CA VAL A 89 -9.44 2.82 -12.52
C VAL A 89 -10.72 2.19 -13.06
N GLN A 90 -11.18 2.62 -14.24
CA GLN A 90 -12.35 2.04 -14.91
C GLN A 90 -12.15 0.56 -15.23
N ALA A 91 -11.01 0.19 -15.84
CA ALA A 91 -10.73 -1.20 -16.21
C ALA A 91 -10.70 -2.13 -14.98
N LEU A 92 -10.14 -1.65 -13.86
CA LEU A 92 -10.17 -2.39 -12.60
C LEU A 92 -11.58 -2.43 -12.01
N GLN A 93 -12.35 -1.34 -12.07
CA GLN A 93 -13.73 -1.31 -11.60
C GLN A 93 -14.60 -2.32 -12.36
N ASP A 94 -14.46 -2.42 -13.68
CA ASP A 94 -15.19 -3.36 -14.52
C ASP A 94 -14.79 -4.82 -14.28
N ALA A 95 -13.56 -5.06 -13.83
CA ALA A 95 -13.05 -6.39 -13.55
C ALA A 95 -13.45 -6.93 -12.16
N PHE A 96 -13.95 -6.07 -11.27
CA PHE A 96 -14.41 -6.46 -9.93
C PHE A 96 -15.94 -6.29 -9.80
N PRO A 97 -16.59 -7.00 -8.86
CA PRO A 97 -17.99 -6.74 -8.53
C PRO A 97 -18.23 -5.28 -8.13
N ASN A 98 -19.10 -4.58 -8.86
CA ASN A 98 -19.32 -3.14 -8.74
C ASN A 98 -20.59 -2.76 -7.95
N GLU A 99 -21.06 -3.63 -7.04
CA GLU A 99 -22.25 -3.40 -6.22
C GLU A 99 -21.95 -3.54 -4.70
N PRO A 100 -21.36 -2.50 -4.07
CA PRO A 100 -20.56 -1.43 -4.68
C PRO A 100 -19.17 -1.91 -5.09
N SER A 101 -18.44 -1.16 -5.92
CA SER A 101 -17.01 -1.42 -6.23
C SER A 101 -16.15 -1.47 -4.96
N PRO A 102 -15.07 -2.26 -4.92
CA PRO A 102 -13.99 -2.00 -3.97
C PRO A 102 -13.44 -0.57 -4.16
N VAL A 103 -12.78 -0.05 -3.12
CA VAL A 103 -11.97 1.17 -3.23
C VAL A 103 -10.76 0.88 -4.10
N ILE A 104 -10.61 1.62 -5.20
CA ILE A 104 -9.49 1.48 -6.12
C ILE A 104 -8.52 2.63 -5.87
N SER A 105 -7.26 2.28 -5.64
CA SER A 105 -6.14 3.20 -5.53
C SER A 105 -5.09 2.84 -6.57
N THR A 106 -4.39 3.85 -7.08
CA THR A 106 -3.41 3.65 -8.15
C THR A 106 -2.12 4.40 -7.82
N LEU A 107 -0.99 3.86 -8.24
CA LEU A 107 0.31 4.52 -8.15
C LEU A 107 1.08 4.26 -9.44
N PRO A 108 1.45 5.30 -10.20
CA PRO A 108 2.38 5.13 -11.30
C PRO A 108 3.78 4.83 -10.77
N VAL A 109 4.38 3.74 -11.24
CA VAL A 109 5.72 3.27 -10.89
C VAL A 109 6.49 3.00 -12.19
N PRO A 110 7.53 3.79 -12.52
CA PRO A 110 8.26 3.65 -13.80
C PRO A 110 8.93 2.30 -14.03
N LEU A 111 9.19 1.55 -12.96
CA LEU A 111 9.80 0.22 -13.00
C LEU A 111 8.81 -0.82 -12.49
N GLN A 112 8.88 -2.03 -13.05
CA GLN A 112 8.17 -3.20 -12.56
C GLN A 112 9.20 -4.29 -12.20
N PRO A 113 8.90 -5.17 -11.21
CA PRO A 113 9.87 -6.11 -10.66
C PRO A 113 10.29 -7.20 -11.65
N PHE A 114 9.50 -7.43 -12.70
CA PHE A 114 9.76 -8.44 -13.71
C PHE A 114 9.66 -7.87 -15.13
N LYS A 115 10.56 -8.30 -16.01
CA LYS A 115 10.62 -7.81 -17.40
C LYS A 115 9.30 -8.02 -18.14
N GLY A 116 8.79 -6.96 -18.77
CA GLY A 116 7.55 -6.97 -19.53
C GLY A 116 6.28 -6.88 -18.67
N GLN A 117 6.40 -6.85 -17.34
CA GLN A 117 5.25 -6.57 -16.48
C GLN A 117 4.90 -5.07 -16.59
N GLU A 118 3.60 -4.79 -16.67
CA GLU A 118 3.03 -3.45 -16.80
C GLU A 118 2.22 -3.06 -15.56
N ILE A 119 1.67 -4.04 -14.83
CA ILE A 119 0.88 -3.82 -13.62
C ILE A 119 1.08 -4.93 -12.58
N GLN A 120 0.99 -4.54 -11.31
CA GLN A 120 0.71 -5.45 -10.20
C GLN A 120 -0.40 -4.86 -9.32
N VAL A 121 -1.23 -5.73 -8.74
CA VAL A 121 -2.40 -5.33 -7.98
C VAL A 121 -2.43 -6.03 -6.62
N GLN A 122 -2.47 -5.23 -5.56
CA GLN A 122 -2.65 -5.66 -4.17
C GLN A 122 -4.13 -5.60 -3.78
N VAL A 123 -4.60 -6.56 -2.99
CA VAL A 123 -5.99 -6.59 -2.51
C VAL A 123 -6.06 -6.82 -1.00
N ILE A 124 -6.96 -6.08 -0.34
CA ILE A 124 -7.42 -6.37 1.03
C ILE A 124 -8.90 -6.73 0.96
N ALA A 125 -9.26 -7.89 1.48
CA ALA A 125 -10.60 -8.43 1.47
C ALA A 125 -11.15 -8.65 2.89
N VAL A 126 -12.46 -8.52 3.04
CA VAL A 126 -13.21 -8.87 4.25
C VAL A 126 -14.22 -9.94 3.87
N ARG A 127 -14.07 -11.17 4.38
CA ARG A 127 -14.92 -12.28 3.93
C ARG A 127 -16.40 -11.99 4.17
N ASN A 128 -17.21 -12.21 3.14
CA ASN A 128 -18.66 -12.17 3.14
C ASN A 128 -19.28 -10.82 3.56
N TRP A 129 -18.54 -9.71 3.43
CA TRP A 129 -18.99 -8.41 3.95
C TRP A 129 -20.26 -7.90 3.28
N ARG A 130 -20.48 -8.21 2.00
CA ARG A 130 -21.68 -7.80 1.26
C ARG A 130 -22.96 -8.44 1.83
N ASN A 131 -22.85 -9.66 2.35
CA ASN A 131 -23.98 -10.40 2.90
C ASN A 131 -24.18 -10.17 4.41
N SER A 132 -23.22 -9.55 5.11
CA SER A 132 -23.38 -9.22 6.53
C SER A 132 -24.36 -8.08 6.77
N GLY A 133 -24.57 -7.22 5.76
CA GLY A 133 -25.38 -6.01 5.85
C GLY A 133 -24.73 -4.87 6.67
N ASP A 134 -23.53 -5.07 7.20
CA ASP A 134 -22.78 -4.07 7.97
C ASP A 134 -21.67 -3.46 7.12
N PHE A 135 -22.07 -2.64 6.15
CA PHE A 135 -21.15 -1.85 5.34
C PHE A 135 -21.68 -0.44 5.08
N GLN A 136 -20.77 0.49 4.82
CA GLN A 136 -21.09 1.86 4.43
C GLN A 136 -20.19 2.24 3.26
N VAL A 137 -20.74 2.95 2.29
CA VAL A 137 -20.02 3.33 1.08
C VAL A 137 -20.19 4.82 0.83
N GLU A 138 -19.14 5.43 0.33
CA GLU A 138 -19.16 6.76 -0.23
C GLU A 138 -18.62 6.70 -1.65
N THR A 139 -19.35 7.32 -2.58
CA THR A 139 -19.03 7.32 -4.00
C THR A 139 -19.05 8.73 -4.56
N GLN A 140 -18.12 9.03 -5.46
CA GLN A 140 -18.10 10.31 -6.20
C GLN A 140 -17.69 10.06 -7.65
N PRO A 141 -18.11 10.93 -8.59
CA PRO A 141 -17.45 11.01 -9.89
C PRO A 141 -15.95 11.26 -9.71
N LEU A 142 -15.11 10.49 -10.41
CA LEU A 142 -13.67 10.71 -10.48
C LEU A 142 -13.38 11.96 -11.33
N GLN A 143 -13.63 13.12 -10.72
CA GLN A 143 -13.31 14.42 -11.30
C GLN A 143 -11.85 14.76 -11.00
N VAL A 144 -11.15 15.22 -12.03
CA VAL A 144 -9.75 15.65 -11.93
C VAL A 144 -9.65 17.02 -12.55
N ALA A 145 -9.28 18.02 -11.75
CA ALA A 145 -9.38 19.44 -12.13
C ALA A 145 -8.58 19.86 -13.37
N SER A 146 -7.58 19.06 -13.78
CA SER A 146 -6.76 19.25 -14.98
C SER A 146 -6.93 18.15 -16.03
N GLY A 147 -7.90 17.25 -15.86
CA GLY A 147 -8.14 16.14 -16.76
C GLY A 147 -8.90 16.57 -18.02
N ASN A 148 -8.39 16.22 -19.20
CA ASN A 148 -9.11 16.33 -20.47
C ASN A 148 -10.05 15.14 -20.75
N SER A 149 -10.17 14.21 -19.80
CA SER A 149 -11.04 13.04 -19.98
C SER A 149 -12.51 13.47 -19.99
N SER A 150 -13.24 13.05 -21.02
CA SER A 150 -14.69 13.22 -21.10
C SER A 150 -15.46 12.22 -20.22
N VAL A 151 -14.75 11.26 -19.63
CA VAL A 151 -15.33 10.19 -18.81
C VAL A 151 -14.92 10.39 -17.35
N HIS A 152 -15.91 10.53 -16.48
CA HIS A 152 -15.72 10.62 -15.03
C HIS A 152 -16.48 9.47 -14.38
N PRO A 153 -15.86 8.29 -14.24
CA PRO A 153 -16.55 7.16 -13.66
C PRO A 153 -16.91 7.43 -12.20
N VAL A 154 -18.05 6.92 -11.76
CA VAL A 154 -18.43 6.98 -10.35
C VAL A 154 -17.64 5.92 -9.60
N VAL A 155 -16.72 6.38 -8.77
CA VAL A 155 -15.79 5.52 -8.02
C VAL A 155 -16.17 5.48 -6.55
N THR A 156 -15.81 4.39 -5.89
CA THR A 156 -15.93 4.27 -4.43
C THR A 156 -14.72 4.94 -3.77
N THR A 157 -14.97 6.08 -3.15
CA THR A 157 -13.95 6.93 -2.50
C THR A 157 -13.70 6.52 -1.05
N ALA A 158 -14.69 5.93 -0.38
CA ALA A 158 -14.52 5.19 0.87
C ALA A 158 -15.47 4.01 0.97
N LEU A 159 -14.97 2.90 1.52
CA LEU A 159 -15.75 1.70 1.80
C LEU A 159 -15.40 1.19 3.18
N ARG A 160 -16.43 1.11 4.04
CA ARG A 160 -16.39 0.43 5.32
C ARG A 160 -17.04 -0.94 5.18
N ALA A 161 -16.31 -1.99 5.48
CA ALA A 161 -16.79 -3.36 5.53
C ALA A 161 -16.58 -3.91 6.96
N GLY A 162 -17.65 -3.97 7.75
CA GLY A 162 -17.59 -4.20 9.19
C GLY A 162 -16.74 -3.13 9.89
N GLU A 163 -15.63 -3.53 10.50
CA GLU A 163 -14.72 -2.61 11.19
C GLU A 163 -13.65 -2.00 10.28
N PHE A 164 -13.37 -2.58 9.12
CA PHE A 164 -12.28 -2.13 8.25
C PHE A 164 -12.76 -1.10 7.23
N ILE A 165 -11.95 -0.07 7.01
CA ILE A 165 -12.27 1.06 6.14
C ILE A 165 -11.09 1.32 5.20
N ALA A 166 -11.39 1.30 3.90
CA ALA A 166 -10.47 1.74 2.86
C ALA A 166 -10.91 3.11 2.32
N VAL A 167 -9.95 3.95 1.95
CA VAL A 167 -10.18 5.26 1.33
C VAL A 167 -9.28 5.37 0.10
N ALA A 168 -9.85 5.80 -1.03
CA ALA A 168 -9.11 5.92 -2.28
C ALA A 168 -7.96 6.92 -2.12
N ASN A 169 -6.76 6.51 -2.51
CA ASN A 169 -5.62 7.41 -2.54
C ASN A 169 -5.87 8.56 -3.51
N ARG A 170 -5.30 9.73 -3.23
CA ARG A 170 -5.58 10.92 -4.02
C ARG A 170 -4.48 11.94 -3.94
N THR A 171 -4.37 12.73 -5.01
CA THR A 171 -3.58 13.97 -5.06
C THR A 171 -4.51 15.16 -4.82
N ALA A 172 -3.95 16.37 -4.73
CA ALA A 172 -4.77 17.59 -4.58
C ALA A 172 -5.67 17.90 -5.79
N ALA A 173 -5.40 17.30 -6.95
CA ALA A 173 -6.20 17.49 -8.17
C ALA A 173 -7.46 16.61 -8.23
N HIS A 174 -7.51 15.53 -7.45
CA HIS A 174 -8.60 14.56 -7.46
C HIS A 174 -9.78 15.02 -6.59
N PHE A 175 -11.00 14.76 -7.07
CA PHE A 175 -12.27 15.10 -6.40
C PHE A 175 -12.42 16.60 -6.11
N ASN A 176 -11.74 17.43 -6.90
CA ASN A 176 -11.80 18.88 -6.82
C ASN A 176 -12.11 19.46 -8.19
N ALA A 177 -12.91 20.52 -8.21
CA ALA A 177 -13.21 21.25 -9.45
C ALA A 177 -12.02 22.10 -9.94
N THR A 178 -11.15 22.52 -9.02
CA THR A 178 -9.97 23.35 -9.29
C THR A 178 -8.72 22.72 -8.69
N PHE A 179 -7.57 22.96 -9.33
CA PHE A 179 -6.27 22.54 -8.84
C PHE A 179 -5.28 23.69 -9.00
N ASP A 180 -4.85 24.24 -7.87
CA ASP A 180 -3.82 25.27 -7.86
C ASP A 180 -2.44 24.65 -8.04
N THR A 181 -1.96 24.71 -9.28
CA THR A 181 -0.65 24.18 -9.68
C THR A 181 0.54 24.93 -9.08
N ALA A 182 0.32 26.09 -8.43
CA ALA A 182 1.36 26.82 -7.71
C ALA A 182 1.62 26.28 -6.30
N LEU A 183 0.72 25.42 -5.77
CA LEU A 183 0.91 24.82 -4.46
C LEU A 183 2.07 23.81 -4.45
N ASP A 184 2.96 23.99 -3.48
CA ASP A 184 3.99 23.00 -3.16
C ASP A 184 3.40 21.74 -2.51
N GLY A 185 4.25 20.75 -2.23
CA GLY A 185 3.79 19.48 -1.64
C GLY A 185 3.13 19.63 -0.27
N ALA A 186 3.51 20.63 0.53
CA ALA A 186 2.90 20.89 1.82
C ALA A 186 1.50 21.51 1.66
N GLY A 187 1.37 22.51 0.78
CA GLY A 187 0.08 23.09 0.39
C GLY A 187 -0.87 22.05 -0.20
N GLN A 188 -0.38 21.19 -1.09
CA GLN A 188 -1.18 20.07 -1.63
C GLN A 188 -1.57 19.07 -0.53
N SER A 189 -0.71 18.80 0.45
CA SER A 189 -1.07 17.96 1.60
C SER A 189 -2.24 18.56 2.40
N HIS A 190 -2.29 19.88 2.56
CA HIS A 190 -3.39 20.59 3.23
C HIS A 190 -4.71 20.59 2.43
N ILE A 191 -4.69 20.24 1.14
CA ILE A 191 -5.90 19.97 0.35
C ILE A 191 -6.32 18.50 0.48
N ILE A 192 -5.34 17.58 0.42
CA ILE A 192 -5.61 16.14 0.41
C ILE A 192 -6.14 15.64 1.77
N MET A 193 -5.53 16.07 2.88
CA MET A 193 -5.88 15.55 4.20
C MET A 193 -7.35 15.85 4.60
N PRO A 194 -7.90 17.06 4.41
CA PRO A 194 -9.33 17.31 4.58
C PRO A 194 -10.22 16.49 3.65
N SER A 195 -9.81 16.27 2.39
CA SER A 195 -10.56 15.41 1.46
C SER A 195 -10.65 13.96 1.96
N LEU A 196 -9.54 13.39 2.46
CA LEU A 196 -9.53 12.06 3.08
C LEU A 196 -10.41 12.01 4.35
N GLN A 197 -10.35 13.05 5.19
CA GLN A 197 -11.21 13.19 6.36
C GLN A 197 -12.70 13.22 5.97
N ASN A 198 -13.08 13.90 4.89
CA ASN A 198 -14.46 13.94 4.42
C ASN A 198 -14.97 12.56 3.99
N SER A 199 -14.18 11.81 3.23
CA SER A 199 -14.53 10.43 2.85
C SER A 199 -14.63 9.50 4.07
N LEU A 200 -13.73 9.62 5.06
CA LEU A 200 -13.83 8.87 6.32
C LEU A 200 -15.09 9.23 7.11
N SER A 201 -15.41 10.52 7.22
CA SER A 201 -16.60 11.01 7.92
C SER A 201 -17.89 10.43 7.31
N ALA A 202 -17.96 10.33 5.98
CA ALA A 202 -19.12 9.79 5.28
C ALA A 202 -19.40 8.30 5.61
N VAL A 203 -18.37 7.55 5.99
CA VAL A 203 -18.48 6.15 6.46
C VAL A 203 -18.30 6.03 7.98
N GLY A 204 -18.49 7.13 8.71
CA GLY A 204 -18.59 7.15 10.16
C GLY A 204 -17.27 7.09 10.93
N ALA A 205 -16.13 7.39 10.28
CA ALA A 205 -14.80 7.40 10.87
C ALA A 205 -14.12 8.78 10.77
N SER A 206 -12.91 8.90 11.30
CA SER A 206 -12.04 10.07 11.14
C SER A 206 -10.60 9.65 10.89
N LEU A 207 -9.74 10.62 10.54
CA LEU A 207 -8.31 10.35 10.36
C LEU A 207 -7.67 9.70 11.58
N GLN A 208 -8.13 10.00 12.81
CA GLN A 208 -7.61 9.37 14.02
C GLN A 208 -7.87 7.85 14.08
N ASP A 209 -8.86 7.35 13.35
CA ASP A 209 -9.14 5.91 13.23
C ASP A 209 -8.19 5.19 12.26
N SER A 210 -7.27 5.92 11.61
CA SER A 210 -6.30 5.34 10.68
C SER A 210 -5.41 4.32 11.35
N VAL A 211 -5.24 3.14 10.73
CA VAL A 211 -4.32 2.06 11.13
C VAL A 211 -3.11 1.97 10.22
N LYS A 212 -3.15 2.64 9.07
CA LYS A 212 -2.03 2.81 8.14
C LYS A 212 -2.20 4.10 7.37
N MET A 213 -1.13 4.88 7.25
CA MET A 213 -1.02 5.96 6.28
C MET A 213 0.11 5.64 5.30
N GLU A 214 -0.17 5.79 4.02
CA GLU A 214 0.85 5.73 2.96
C GLU A 214 0.91 7.08 2.24
N GLY A 215 2.11 7.49 1.84
CA GLY A 215 2.32 8.72 1.10
C GLY A 215 3.44 8.61 0.08
N TYR A 216 3.37 9.48 -0.92
CA TYR A 216 4.30 9.51 -2.04
C TYR A 216 4.69 10.96 -2.31
N TYR A 217 5.98 11.23 -2.51
CA TYR A 217 6.48 12.60 -2.74
C TYR A 217 7.66 12.62 -3.72
N PHE A 218 7.91 13.75 -4.36
CA PHE A 218 9.14 13.95 -5.12
C PHE A 218 10.25 14.47 -4.20
N GLY A 219 11.42 13.83 -4.22
CA GLY A 219 12.60 14.31 -3.49
C GLY A 219 13.59 13.21 -3.10
N THR A 220 14.81 13.64 -2.76
CA THR A 220 15.92 12.77 -2.32
C THR A 220 16.61 13.30 -1.08
N THR A 221 16.02 14.31 -0.44
CA THR A 221 16.58 14.92 0.76
C THR A 221 15.52 15.07 1.85
N ARG A 222 16.02 15.20 3.08
CA ARG A 222 15.18 15.56 4.23
C ARG A 222 14.48 16.91 4.04
N LYS A 223 15.12 17.86 3.35
CA LYS A 223 14.54 19.19 3.08
C LYS A 223 13.30 19.08 2.19
N ASP A 224 13.32 18.16 1.24
CA ASP A 224 12.17 17.90 0.36
C ASP A 224 11.03 17.24 1.14
N TRP A 225 11.36 16.27 2.01
CA TRP A 225 10.37 15.48 2.74
C TRP A 225 9.74 16.20 3.94
N ALA A 226 10.51 16.97 4.71
CA ALA A 226 10.11 17.46 6.03
C ALA A 226 8.85 18.34 6.03
N PRO A 227 8.70 19.34 5.12
CA PRO A 227 7.49 20.17 5.09
C PRO A 227 6.23 19.36 4.82
N LEU A 228 6.32 18.39 3.89
CA LEU A 228 5.21 17.48 3.58
C LEU A 228 4.85 16.59 4.77
N ALA A 229 5.86 16.08 5.49
CA ALA A 229 5.64 15.25 6.67
C ALA A 229 4.93 16.04 7.79
N GLN A 230 5.35 17.27 8.05
CA GLN A 230 4.72 18.15 9.03
C GLN A 230 3.27 18.50 8.65
N ALA A 231 3.04 18.84 7.38
CA ALA A 231 1.70 19.15 6.87
C ALA A 231 0.72 17.99 7.03
N ARG A 232 1.16 16.74 6.80
CA ARG A 232 0.32 15.55 7.06
C ARG A 232 0.14 15.29 8.55
N ALA A 233 1.21 15.39 9.32
CA ALA A 233 1.22 15.11 10.74
C ALA A 233 0.28 16.03 11.54
N SER A 234 0.07 17.28 11.10
CA SER A 234 -0.83 18.22 11.77
C SER A 234 -2.29 17.80 11.80
N TYR A 235 -2.68 16.74 11.09
CA TYR A 235 -4.04 16.19 11.08
C TYR A 235 -4.23 14.98 11.99
N PHE A 236 -3.19 14.55 12.72
CA PHE A 236 -3.27 13.45 13.67
C PHE A 236 -2.95 13.94 15.08
N SER A 237 -3.68 13.41 16.06
CA SER A 237 -3.28 13.48 17.46
C SER A 237 -2.37 12.31 17.80
N GLU A 238 -1.46 12.52 18.74
CA GLU A 238 -0.65 11.47 19.34
C GLU A 238 -1.53 10.47 20.13
N PRO A 239 -1.42 9.14 19.93
CA PRO A 239 -0.67 8.44 18.90
C PRO A 239 -1.39 8.43 17.55
N GLY A 240 -0.66 8.74 16.48
CA GLY A 240 -1.09 8.59 15.09
C GLY A 240 -0.88 7.17 14.54
N PRO A 241 -1.16 6.94 13.24
CA PRO A 241 -1.03 5.63 12.62
C PRO A 241 0.42 5.25 12.33
N PRO A 242 0.70 3.95 12.11
CA PRO A 242 1.83 3.51 11.32
C PRO A 242 1.87 4.18 9.95
N ALA A 243 3.03 4.73 9.58
CA ALA A 243 3.19 5.50 8.37
C ALA A 243 4.33 4.96 7.49
N THR A 244 4.13 5.02 6.17
CA THR A 244 5.18 4.78 5.16
C THR A 244 5.08 5.91 4.15
N VAL A 245 6.17 6.63 3.92
CA VAL A 245 6.21 7.70 2.92
C VAL A 245 7.48 7.57 2.11
N VAL A 246 7.33 7.13 0.86
CA VAL A 246 8.44 6.84 -0.06
C VAL A 246 8.48 7.87 -1.19
N PRO A 247 9.65 8.10 -1.81
CA PRO A 247 9.70 8.87 -3.03
C PRO A 247 8.88 8.24 -4.14
N CYS A 248 8.22 9.07 -4.95
CA CYS A 248 7.66 8.68 -6.23
C CYS A 248 8.47 9.31 -7.38
N HIS A 249 8.25 8.76 -8.56
CA HIS A 249 9.01 9.12 -9.78
C HIS A 249 8.09 9.52 -10.93
N ALA A 250 6.79 9.34 -10.73
CA ALA A 250 5.72 9.82 -11.56
C ALA A 250 4.52 10.03 -10.63
N LEU A 251 3.67 10.98 -10.96
CA LEU A 251 2.33 11.14 -10.40
C LEU A 251 1.42 11.66 -11.50
N TRP A 252 0.15 11.34 -11.38
CA TRP A 252 -0.89 11.84 -12.25
C TRP A 252 -2.00 12.52 -11.42
N PRO A 253 -2.64 13.59 -11.93
CA PRO A 253 -2.24 14.35 -13.12
C PRO A 253 -0.94 15.15 -12.90
N ASP A 254 -0.44 15.75 -13.99
CA ASP A 254 0.72 16.64 -13.98
C ASP A 254 0.62 17.74 -12.90
N LYS A 255 1.78 18.19 -12.43
CA LYS A 255 1.96 19.22 -11.36
C LYS A 255 1.53 18.79 -9.96
N THR A 256 0.99 17.59 -9.79
CA THR A 256 0.80 17.04 -8.44
C THR A 256 2.15 16.71 -7.81
N ALA A 257 2.32 17.04 -6.54
CA ALA A 257 3.59 16.91 -5.81
C ALA A 257 3.56 15.78 -4.77
N THR A 258 2.36 15.29 -4.42
CA THR A 258 2.17 14.23 -3.45
C THR A 258 0.86 13.48 -3.69
N LYS A 259 0.85 12.18 -3.35
CA LYS A 259 -0.36 11.33 -3.31
C LYS A 259 -0.43 10.68 -1.93
N ILE A 260 -1.60 10.63 -1.31
CA ILE A 260 -1.76 10.15 0.08
C ILE A 260 -2.92 9.17 0.16
N GLU A 261 -2.77 8.17 1.02
CA GLU A 261 -3.73 7.10 1.27
C GLU A 261 -3.83 6.82 2.77
N VAL A 262 -5.03 6.45 3.23
CA VAL A 262 -5.27 5.99 4.60
C VAL A 262 -6.12 4.73 4.60
N LEU A 263 -5.79 3.81 5.51
CA LEU A 263 -6.64 2.72 5.94
C LEU A 263 -7.05 2.98 7.38
N ALA A 264 -8.30 2.73 7.71
CA ALA A 264 -8.82 2.96 9.06
C ALA A 264 -9.56 1.73 9.59
N MET A 265 -9.71 1.67 10.91
CA MET A 265 -10.58 0.70 11.56
C MET A 265 -11.41 1.35 12.65
N ARG A 266 -12.71 1.08 12.66
CA ARG A 266 -13.64 1.61 13.66
C ARG A 266 -14.74 0.61 14.01
N GLU A 267 -14.98 0.43 15.30
CA GLU A 267 -16.02 -0.47 15.79
C GLU A 267 -17.41 0.16 15.58
N ARG A 268 -18.39 -0.62 15.13
CA ARG A 268 -19.80 -0.24 15.14
C ARG A 268 -20.50 -0.96 16.30
N ARG A 269 -21.01 -0.22 17.29
CA ARG A 269 -21.80 -0.75 18.40
C ARG A 269 -23.26 -0.42 18.20
N HIS A 270 -24.02 -1.35 17.63
CA HIS A 270 -25.43 -1.17 17.29
C HIS A 270 -25.67 0.12 16.47
N SER A 271 -25.96 1.23 17.14
CA SER A 271 -26.31 2.54 16.57
C SER A 271 -25.19 3.59 16.56
N TYR A 272 -24.01 3.33 17.16
CA TYR A 272 -22.92 4.34 17.21
C TYR A 272 -21.53 3.77 16.92
N ASN A 273 -20.61 4.64 16.49
CA ASN A 273 -19.24 4.26 16.18
C ASN A 273 -18.30 4.50 17.37
N LYS A 274 -17.46 3.52 17.67
CA LYS A 274 -16.49 3.60 18.78
C LYS A 274 -15.05 3.40 18.29
N TYR A 275 -14.13 4.14 18.89
CA TYR A 275 -12.71 3.96 18.69
C TYR A 275 -12.27 2.55 19.14
N ILE A 276 -11.38 1.92 18.38
CA ILE A 276 -10.77 0.64 18.72
C ILE A 276 -9.45 0.92 19.45
N PRO A 277 -9.31 0.54 20.75
CA PRO A 277 -8.05 0.65 21.47
C PRO A 277 -6.94 -0.11 20.76
N ARG A 278 -5.73 0.44 20.81
CA ARG A 278 -4.54 -0.11 20.15
C ARG A 278 -3.43 -0.25 21.17
N GLU A 279 -2.61 -1.27 20.98
CA GLU A 279 -1.32 -1.38 21.64
C GLU A 279 -0.25 -0.96 20.64
N ASP A 280 0.74 -0.21 21.07
CA ASP A 280 1.89 0.17 20.27
C ASP A 280 3.19 -0.36 20.86
N ALA A 281 4.17 -0.58 19.98
CA ALA A 281 5.51 -0.98 20.37
C ALA A 281 6.55 -0.12 19.67
N TRP A 282 7.53 0.31 20.44
CA TRP A 282 8.66 1.09 19.95
C TRP A 282 9.95 0.66 20.66
N PRO A 283 10.62 -0.41 20.19
CA PRO A 283 11.85 -0.90 20.79
C PRO A 283 12.99 0.11 20.66
N ASP A 284 13.83 0.24 21.69
CA ASP A 284 14.96 1.20 21.75
C ASP A 284 15.92 1.12 20.55
N ARG A 285 16.06 -0.06 19.96
CA ARG A 285 16.94 -0.29 18.80
C ARG A 285 16.36 0.32 17.52
N VAL A 286 15.04 0.38 17.39
CA VAL A 286 14.37 0.86 16.17
C VAL A 286 14.54 2.37 16.05
N TRP A 287 14.83 2.81 14.83
CA TRP A 287 15.01 4.22 14.50
C TRP A 287 13.72 5.05 14.69
N ASP A 288 13.87 6.37 14.76
CA ASP A 288 12.77 7.33 14.80
C ASP A 288 12.96 8.41 13.74
N TRP A 289 11.88 9.10 13.37
CA TRP A 289 11.95 10.27 12.50
C TRP A 289 12.68 11.41 13.20
N PRO A 290 13.55 12.15 12.50
CA PRO A 290 14.29 13.25 13.12
C PRO A 290 13.43 14.51 13.34
N LEU A 291 12.11 14.37 13.30
CA LEU A 291 11.07 15.37 13.55
C LEU A 291 10.09 14.76 14.54
N SER A 292 9.51 15.58 15.42
CA SER A 292 8.40 15.15 16.27
C SER A 292 7.16 14.90 15.40
N LEU A 293 6.89 13.64 15.09
CA LEU A 293 5.73 13.21 14.29
C LEU A 293 4.90 12.22 15.11
N PRO A 294 3.56 12.20 14.94
CA PRO A 294 2.71 11.36 15.77
C PRO A 294 2.69 9.89 15.35
N TYR A 295 3.49 9.51 14.35
CA TYR A 295 3.42 8.18 13.77
C TYR A 295 4.01 7.13 14.70
N ARG A 296 3.42 5.94 14.70
CA ARG A 296 3.94 4.77 15.43
C ARG A 296 4.69 3.83 14.51
N GLN A 297 5.70 3.14 15.02
CA GLN A 297 6.44 2.14 14.24
C GLN A 297 5.68 0.81 14.14
N ALA A 298 4.89 0.44 15.16
CA ALA A 298 3.99 -0.70 15.12
C ALA A 298 2.74 -0.48 15.99
N GLN A 299 1.58 -0.93 15.50
CA GLN A 299 0.32 -0.93 16.25
C GLN A 299 -0.43 -2.25 16.11
N ARG A 300 -0.81 -2.84 17.25
CA ARG A 300 -1.64 -4.04 17.34
C ARG A 300 -3.09 -3.69 17.66
N LEU A 301 -4.01 -4.23 16.85
CA LEU A 301 -5.45 -4.21 17.10
C LEU A 301 -6.14 -5.36 16.36
N ARG A 302 -7.22 -5.90 16.93
CA ARG A 302 -8.06 -6.95 16.29
C ARG A 302 -7.25 -8.15 15.75
N GLY A 303 -6.23 -8.58 16.49
CA GLY A 303 -5.39 -9.71 16.10
C GLY A 303 -4.51 -9.43 14.88
N MET A 304 -4.20 -8.16 14.59
CA MET A 304 -3.32 -7.73 13.51
C MET A 304 -2.31 -6.72 14.04
N ILE A 305 -1.07 -6.79 13.54
CA ILE A 305 -0.02 -5.81 13.82
C ILE A 305 0.30 -5.07 12.52
N TRP A 306 0.05 -3.77 12.51
CA TRP A 306 0.34 -2.88 11.38
C TRP A 306 1.69 -2.21 11.59
N LEU A 307 2.59 -2.34 10.62
CA LEU A 307 3.95 -1.81 10.72
C LEU A 307 4.11 -0.51 9.93
N GLY A 308 4.89 0.42 10.48
CA GLY A 308 5.45 1.57 9.79
C GLY A 308 6.52 1.14 8.79
N GLY A 309 6.83 2.00 7.84
CA GLY A 309 7.88 1.75 6.84
C GLY A 309 9.24 1.73 7.47
N GLN A 310 9.90 0.58 7.51
CA GLN A 310 11.23 0.41 8.05
C GLN A 310 12.28 0.73 7.00
N VAL A 311 13.25 1.53 7.39
CA VAL A 311 14.40 1.94 6.59
C VAL A 311 15.70 1.54 7.30
N PRO A 312 16.82 1.40 6.58
CA PRO A 312 18.10 0.99 7.16
C PRO A 312 18.78 2.17 7.86
N ALA A 313 18.08 2.84 8.78
CA ALA A 313 18.63 3.92 9.60
C ALA A 313 19.56 3.37 10.69
N GLU A 314 20.53 4.17 11.15
CA GLU A 314 21.36 3.83 12.31
C GLU A 314 20.48 3.53 13.55
N PRO A 315 20.74 2.43 14.28
CA PRO A 315 19.97 2.06 15.47
C PRO A 315 20.36 2.93 16.67
N PHE A 316 19.50 2.97 17.69
CA PHE A 316 19.73 3.65 18.98
C PHE A 316 19.93 5.18 18.92
N ALA A 317 19.92 5.78 17.74
CA ALA A 317 20.13 7.20 17.56
C ALA A 317 19.30 7.74 16.41
N ASN A 318 18.71 8.92 16.60
CA ASN A 318 17.90 9.58 15.58
C ASN A 318 18.77 10.50 14.69
N THR A 319 19.84 9.94 14.13
CA THR A 319 20.83 10.71 13.32
C THR A 319 20.32 11.01 11.91
N GLY A 320 19.38 10.20 11.42
CA GLY A 320 18.91 10.21 10.04
C GLY A 320 19.89 9.58 9.04
N LYS A 321 21.03 9.03 9.48
CA LYS A 321 22.00 8.33 8.63
C LYS A 321 21.55 6.90 8.32
N ARG A 322 22.06 6.36 7.21
CA ARG A 322 21.81 4.97 6.80
C ARG A 322 22.99 4.06 7.13
N VAL A 323 22.70 2.84 7.55
CA VAL A 323 23.71 1.77 7.63
C VAL A 323 23.90 1.15 6.24
N LEU A 324 25.11 0.66 5.96
CA LEU A 324 25.41 -0.08 4.73
C LEU A 324 25.00 0.70 3.45
N PRO A 325 25.43 1.97 3.31
CA PRO A 325 24.91 2.90 2.31
C PRO A 325 25.03 2.33 0.89
N GLY A 326 23.95 2.41 0.11
CA GLY A 326 23.89 1.98 -1.29
C GLY A 326 23.91 0.46 -1.51
N GLN A 327 23.94 -0.36 -0.45
CA GLN A 327 24.03 -1.82 -0.58
C GLN A 327 22.66 -2.47 -0.38
N LEU A 328 21.95 -2.75 -1.49
CA LEU A 328 20.57 -3.26 -1.46
C LEU A 328 20.37 -4.47 -0.55
N LEU A 329 21.03 -5.60 -0.83
CA LEU A 329 20.80 -6.83 -0.08
C LEU A 329 21.22 -6.72 1.41
N PRO A 330 22.39 -6.14 1.76
CA PRO A 330 22.73 -5.88 3.15
C PRO A 330 21.73 -4.95 3.88
N GLN A 331 21.27 -3.87 3.22
CA GLN A 331 20.24 -3.00 3.79
C GLN A 331 18.91 -3.73 3.97
N THR A 332 18.48 -4.56 3.02
CA THR A 332 17.24 -5.36 3.15
C THR A 332 17.31 -6.28 4.36
N ARG A 333 18.42 -6.99 4.56
CA ARG A 333 18.60 -7.87 5.73
C ARG A 333 18.52 -7.06 7.04
N PHE A 334 19.18 -5.91 7.06
CA PHE A 334 19.15 -5.04 8.23
C PHE A 334 17.74 -4.49 8.49
N THR A 335 17.04 -4.00 7.47
CA THR A 335 15.66 -3.52 7.57
C THR A 335 14.71 -4.61 8.07
N MET A 336 14.83 -5.85 7.58
CA MET A 336 14.04 -6.99 8.08
C MET A 336 14.32 -7.31 9.56
N SER A 337 15.51 -7.00 10.07
CA SER A 337 15.78 -7.15 11.50
C SER A 337 15.13 -6.07 12.37
N TYR A 338 14.71 -4.92 11.80
CA TYR A 338 13.81 -3.98 12.49
C TYR A 338 12.36 -4.46 12.46
N VAL A 339 11.94 -5.10 11.37
CA VAL A 339 10.63 -5.77 11.33
C VAL A 339 10.53 -6.83 12.43
N ASP A 340 11.58 -7.63 12.65
CA ASP A 340 11.64 -8.59 13.76
C ASP A 340 11.57 -7.90 15.13
N ASP A 341 12.36 -6.83 15.34
CA ASP A 341 12.31 -6.06 16.59
C ASP A 341 10.93 -5.49 16.90
N LEU A 342 10.20 -5.00 15.88
CA LEU A 342 8.86 -4.44 16.06
C LEU A 342 7.80 -5.49 16.38
N LEU A 343 8.00 -6.73 15.92
CA LEU A 343 7.07 -7.84 16.17
C LEU A 343 7.32 -8.53 17.50
N ARG A 344 8.58 -8.53 17.99
CA ARG A 344 8.98 -9.23 19.22
C ARG A 344 8.20 -8.81 20.48
N PRO A 345 7.90 -7.52 20.74
CA PRO A 345 7.09 -7.11 21.89
C PRO A 345 5.68 -7.70 21.91
N PHE A 346 5.15 -8.06 20.74
CA PHE A 346 3.85 -8.73 20.60
C PHE A 346 3.95 -10.26 20.60
N GLY A 347 5.13 -10.83 20.85
CA GLY A 347 5.38 -12.27 20.80
C GLY A 347 5.35 -12.84 19.38
N ARG A 348 5.66 -12.01 18.37
CA ARG A 348 5.62 -12.35 16.94
C ARG A 348 7.00 -12.21 16.30
N SER A 349 7.13 -12.71 15.08
CA SER A 349 8.33 -12.71 14.26
C SER A 349 7.99 -12.40 12.78
N PRO A 350 8.98 -12.14 11.90
CA PRO A 350 8.72 -11.95 10.47
C PRO A 350 8.00 -13.12 9.78
N ALA A 351 8.05 -14.34 10.34
CA ALA A 351 7.28 -15.49 9.84
C ALA A 351 5.76 -15.31 10.03
N ASP A 352 5.33 -14.41 10.91
CA ASP A 352 3.93 -14.10 11.17
C ASP A 352 3.36 -13.05 10.19
N LEU A 353 4.17 -12.52 9.27
CA LEU A 353 3.70 -11.59 8.24
C LEU A 353 2.62 -12.25 7.36
N LYS A 354 1.58 -11.47 7.08
CA LYS A 354 0.44 -11.81 6.20
C LYS A 354 0.33 -10.87 5.00
N LEU A 355 1.10 -9.78 5.02
CA LEU A 355 1.37 -8.90 3.88
C LEU A 355 2.76 -8.30 4.05
N MET A 356 3.53 -8.21 2.97
CA MET A 356 4.78 -7.44 2.91
C MET A 356 4.78 -6.53 1.69
N VAL A 357 5.19 -5.28 1.86
CA VAL A 357 5.41 -4.32 0.78
C VAL A 357 6.85 -3.85 0.87
N CYS A 358 7.60 -4.06 -0.21
CA CYS A 358 9.02 -3.73 -0.29
C CYS A 358 9.25 -2.75 -1.45
N TYR A 359 9.58 -1.51 -1.10
CA TYR A 359 10.09 -0.53 -2.05
C TYR A 359 11.61 -0.65 -2.08
N TYR A 360 12.22 -0.71 -3.26
CA TYR A 360 13.67 -0.90 -3.37
C TYR A 360 14.26 -0.21 -4.59
N THR A 361 15.52 0.22 -4.50
CA THR A 361 16.22 0.75 -5.66
C THR A 361 16.51 -0.35 -6.67
N ALA A 362 16.17 -0.10 -7.92
CA ALA A 362 16.54 -0.94 -9.04
C ALA A 362 16.83 -0.07 -10.28
N SER A 363 17.50 -0.66 -11.26
CA SER A 363 17.68 -0.09 -12.59
C SER A 363 16.96 -0.97 -13.62
N ALA A 364 16.71 -0.44 -14.81
CA ALA A 364 16.14 -1.23 -15.90
C ALA A 364 17.10 -2.28 -16.47
N GLU A 365 18.40 -2.19 -16.12
CA GLU A 365 19.47 -3.03 -16.66
C GLU A 365 19.82 -4.22 -15.76
N GLU A 366 19.62 -4.09 -14.45
CA GLU A 366 20.00 -5.11 -13.46
C GLU A 366 18.77 -5.80 -12.83
N ASP A 367 18.66 -7.10 -13.03
CA ASP A 367 17.61 -7.92 -12.40
C ASP A 367 18.01 -8.37 -10.99
N VAL A 368 17.82 -7.48 -10.02
CA VAL A 368 18.08 -7.75 -8.59
C VAL A 368 16.94 -8.50 -7.90
N THR A 369 15.75 -8.55 -8.51
CA THR A 369 14.51 -9.04 -7.91
C THR A 369 14.61 -10.49 -7.39
N PRO A 370 15.19 -11.47 -8.12
CA PRO A 370 15.29 -12.85 -7.64
C PRO A 370 16.12 -12.98 -6.35
N HIS A 371 17.24 -12.26 -6.26
CA HIS A 371 18.11 -12.27 -5.09
C HIS A 371 17.43 -11.62 -3.88
N LEU A 372 16.72 -10.50 -4.11
CA LEU A 372 15.93 -9.83 -3.09
C LEU A 372 14.83 -10.75 -2.54
N LEU A 373 14.11 -11.44 -3.42
CA LEU A 373 13.05 -12.38 -3.05
C LEU A 373 13.57 -13.55 -2.20
N GLN A 374 14.70 -14.14 -2.59
CA GLN A 374 15.35 -15.18 -1.79
C GLN A 374 15.73 -14.66 -0.39
N LEU A 375 16.32 -13.47 -0.32
CA LEU A 375 16.69 -12.87 0.96
C LEU A 375 15.47 -12.62 1.86
N LEU A 376 14.40 -12.03 1.31
CA LEU A 376 13.16 -11.78 2.05
C LEU A 376 12.56 -13.09 2.57
N ARG A 377 12.60 -14.16 1.75
CA ARG A 377 12.14 -15.51 2.14
C ARG A 377 12.90 -16.03 3.34
N ASP A 378 14.23 -15.93 3.31
CA ASP A 378 15.10 -16.39 4.39
C ASP A 378 14.84 -15.60 5.67
N CYS A 379 14.64 -14.29 5.57
CA CYS A 379 14.26 -13.43 6.69
C CYS A 379 12.88 -13.77 7.29
N CYS A 380 11.97 -14.35 6.51
CA CYS A 380 10.64 -14.77 6.97
C CYS A 380 10.60 -16.23 7.47
N GLY A 381 11.75 -16.88 7.69
CA GLY A 381 11.80 -18.26 8.16
C GLY A 381 11.52 -19.31 7.07
N GLY A 382 11.67 -18.96 5.80
CA GLY A 382 11.65 -19.90 4.67
C GLY A 382 10.36 -19.92 3.85
N VAL A 383 9.35 -19.14 4.20
CA VAL A 383 8.13 -18.94 3.40
C VAL A 383 7.85 -17.45 3.26
N LEU A 384 7.70 -16.98 2.03
CA LEU A 384 7.31 -15.59 1.79
C LEU A 384 5.82 -15.39 2.06
N PRO A 385 5.43 -14.31 2.78
CA PRO A 385 4.05 -13.87 2.82
C PRO A 385 3.63 -13.35 1.43
N PRO A 386 2.33 -13.06 1.23
CA PRO A 386 1.90 -12.25 0.09
C PRO A 386 2.73 -10.96 0.03
N VAL A 387 3.43 -10.76 -1.08
CA VAL A 387 4.44 -9.68 -1.22
C VAL A 387 4.10 -8.75 -2.39
N THR A 388 4.31 -7.46 -2.18
CA THR A 388 4.31 -6.42 -3.22
C THR A 388 5.74 -5.89 -3.36
N LEU A 389 6.27 -5.89 -4.59
CA LEU A 389 7.63 -5.48 -4.89
C LEU A 389 7.59 -4.24 -5.77
N VAL A 390 8.07 -3.11 -5.26
CA VAL A 390 8.01 -1.83 -5.95
C VAL A 390 9.43 -1.34 -6.23
N PRO A 391 10.03 -1.74 -7.37
CA PRO A 391 11.31 -1.18 -7.77
C PRO A 391 11.16 0.30 -8.09
N VAL A 392 12.16 1.08 -7.70
CA VAL A 392 12.20 2.52 -7.96
C VAL A 392 13.61 2.98 -8.36
N PRO A 393 13.74 4.06 -9.17
CA PRO A 393 15.05 4.59 -9.53
C PRO A 393 15.91 5.08 -8.36
N HIS A 394 15.28 5.62 -7.31
CA HIS A 394 15.98 6.09 -6.11
C HIS A 394 15.05 6.09 -4.89
N MET A 395 15.62 6.06 -3.68
CA MET A 395 14.87 6.19 -2.42
C MET A 395 15.10 7.55 -1.76
N GLN A 396 14.83 7.66 -0.46
CA GLN A 396 14.74 8.92 0.29
C GLN A 396 16.07 9.71 0.31
N THR A 397 17.18 9.02 0.09
CA THR A 397 18.56 9.52 0.02
C THR A 397 19.36 8.64 -0.92
N ALA A 398 20.50 9.11 -1.44
CA ALA A 398 21.43 8.27 -2.22
C ALA A 398 21.94 7.04 -1.44
N ASP A 399 22.03 7.15 -0.12
CA ASP A 399 22.47 6.06 0.75
C ASP A 399 21.38 5.01 1.02
N SER A 400 20.11 5.30 0.74
CA SER A 400 18.98 4.42 1.06
C SER A 400 18.61 3.60 -0.17
N THR A 401 18.42 2.30 0.00
CA THR A 401 18.06 1.40 -1.10
C THR A 401 16.76 0.63 -0.88
N VAL A 402 16.17 0.69 0.32
CA VAL A 402 15.01 -0.13 0.66
C VAL A 402 14.14 0.50 1.75
N GLU A 403 12.81 0.37 1.62
CA GLU A 403 11.84 0.60 2.69
C GLU A 403 10.83 -0.56 2.70
N ILE A 404 10.59 -1.17 3.86
CA ILE A 404 9.72 -2.34 4.01
C ILE A 404 8.67 -2.09 5.07
N TRP A 405 7.42 -2.40 4.77
CA TRP A 405 6.38 -2.51 5.79
C TRP A 405 5.51 -3.75 5.55
N GLY A 406 4.66 -4.07 6.51
CA GLY A 406 3.75 -5.19 6.39
C GLY A 406 2.65 -5.21 7.43
N VAL A 407 1.84 -6.25 7.36
CA VAL A 407 0.83 -6.60 8.37
C VAL A 407 1.16 -8.00 8.86
N ALA A 408 1.23 -8.18 10.18
CA ALA A 408 1.45 -9.49 10.79
C ALA A 408 0.21 -9.97 11.55
N GLN A 409 0.12 -11.28 11.75
CA GLN A 409 -0.80 -11.87 12.72
C GLN A 409 -0.42 -11.38 14.13
N GLY A 410 -1.39 -10.79 14.84
CA GLY A 410 -1.22 -10.22 16.18
C GLY A 410 -1.50 -11.17 17.33
#